data_AF-A0A0J7KDI5-F1
#
_entry.id   AF-A0A0J7KDI5-F1
#
_cell.length_a   1.000
_cell.length_b   1.000
_cell.length_c   1.000
_cell.angle_alpha   90.00
_cell.angle_beta   90.00
_cell.angle_gamma   90.00
#
_symmetry.space_group_name_H-M   'P 1'
#
loop_
_entity.id
_entity.type
_entity.pdbx_description
1 polymer ?
#
loop_
_entity_poly.entity_id
_entity_poly.type
_entity_poly.pdbx_seq_one_letter_code
_entity_poly.pdbx_strand_id
1 'polypeptide(L)'
;MIVLPRAMMPIIVACWLYYLLGVVVVGQYEWQTRDAFDEIRMRMDKVNDDNCQIQHLGDLYLPEDAVSHLPDIKDININPVFPNRTALLHLHNMALSRSFFWSYILQSRFIRPAINDTYDPGMMYYFLSTVADVSSNPYINASAIYFSSNMSYSPSYRGFFNKTFPRFAPRTFRADDFNDPIHLERISTRNTFTVQDLGAFPTTRLSDDYTTDFYRINEWYKKWLPDNVDKRHDTKTTYQIEIRYANNTNETFTFHGPPGADEYPGPVKWTRPYFDCGRSNRWIVAAVSPVADIYPRHTGFRHIEYPTYTAVSVMEMDFDRIDINQCPKGKGNSGPNRFANSARCKTDTTEVYI
;
A
#
# COMPACT_ATOMS: atom_id res chain seq x y z
N MET A 1 35.36 -73.06 5.56
CA MET A 1 35.40 -72.67 6.98
C MET A 1 36.70 -71.93 7.23
N ILE A 2 36.66 -70.60 7.29
CA ILE A 2 37.84 -69.78 7.62
C ILE A 2 37.83 -69.60 9.14
N VAL A 3 38.79 -70.22 9.82
CA VAL A 3 38.94 -70.14 11.28
C VAL A 3 39.73 -68.87 11.60
N LEU A 4 39.01 -67.81 12.01
CA LEU A 4 39.62 -66.59 12.52
C LEU A 4 40.15 -66.82 13.95
N PRO A 5 41.37 -66.37 14.29
CA PRO A 5 41.94 -66.53 15.62
C PRO A 5 41.15 -65.72 16.67
N ARG A 6 40.92 -66.33 17.85
CA ARG A 6 40.14 -65.77 18.98
C ARG A 6 40.59 -64.38 19.46
N ALA A 7 41.78 -63.93 19.11
CA ALA A 7 42.32 -62.62 19.47
C ALA A 7 41.92 -61.46 18.52
N MET A 8 41.41 -61.76 17.31
CA MET A 8 41.01 -60.73 16.33
C MET A 8 39.56 -60.24 16.50
N MET A 9 38.70 -61.03 17.15
CA MET A 9 37.30 -60.63 17.38
C MET A 9 37.12 -59.36 18.22
N PRO A 10 37.83 -59.14 19.35
CA PRO A 10 37.61 -57.93 20.15
C PRO A 10 38.07 -56.65 19.42
N ILE A 11 39.07 -56.73 18.55
CA ILE A 11 39.61 -55.58 17.79
C ILE A 11 38.63 -55.19 16.67
N ILE A 12 38.07 -56.17 15.96
CA ILE A 12 37.09 -55.90 14.90
C ILE A 12 35.81 -55.33 15.49
N VAL A 13 35.35 -55.85 16.64
CA VAL A 13 34.17 -55.34 17.35
C VAL A 13 34.42 -53.93 17.92
N ALA A 14 35.62 -53.66 18.46
CA ALA A 14 35.98 -52.32 18.92
C ALA A 14 36.06 -51.31 17.77
N CYS A 15 36.65 -51.68 16.62
CA CYS A 15 36.67 -50.83 15.43
C CYS A 15 35.28 -50.61 14.84
N TRP A 16 34.39 -51.61 14.85
CA TRP A 16 33.01 -51.47 14.43
C TRP A 16 32.20 -50.57 15.38
N LEU A 17 32.41 -50.70 16.70
CA LEU A 17 31.83 -49.81 17.70
C LEU A 17 32.35 -48.37 17.56
N TYR A 18 33.63 -48.19 17.25
CA TYR A 18 34.21 -46.86 16.97
C TYR A 18 33.68 -46.26 15.67
N TYR A 19 33.44 -47.09 14.65
CA TYR A 19 32.81 -46.66 13.40
C TYR A 19 31.32 -46.32 13.60
N LEU A 20 30.62 -47.09 14.44
CA LEU A 20 29.22 -46.82 14.81
C LEU A 20 29.05 -45.61 15.74
N LEU A 21 30.02 -45.34 16.63
CA LEU A 21 30.05 -44.15 17.50
C LEU A 21 30.59 -42.91 16.75
N GLY A 22 31.39 -43.08 15.71
CA GLY A 22 31.95 -42.01 14.88
C GLY A 22 30.99 -41.50 13.80
N VAL A 23 29.97 -42.29 13.43
CA VAL A 23 28.84 -41.84 12.61
C VAL A 23 27.83 -41.17 13.53
N VAL A 24 28.23 -40.05 14.13
CA VAL A 24 27.25 -39.02 14.51
C VAL A 24 26.68 -38.55 13.18
N VAL A 25 25.49 -39.03 12.85
CA VAL A 25 24.67 -38.43 11.81
C VAL A 25 24.39 -37.01 12.30
N VAL A 26 25.27 -36.07 11.94
CA VAL A 26 25.02 -34.66 12.09
C VAL A 26 23.85 -34.41 11.16
N GLY A 27 22.64 -34.44 11.74
CA GLY A 27 21.41 -34.22 11.01
C GLY A 27 21.58 -32.96 10.19
N GLN A 28 21.47 -33.08 8.87
CA GLN A 28 21.61 -31.98 7.93
C GLN A 28 20.54 -30.89 8.16
N TYR A 29 19.56 -31.18 9.01
CA TYR A 29 18.51 -30.30 9.48
C TYR A 29 18.72 -29.98 10.97
N GLU A 30 19.62 -29.05 11.28
CA GLU A 30 19.52 -28.33 12.54
C GLU A 30 18.21 -27.56 12.55
N TRP A 31 17.44 -27.71 13.62
CA TRP A 31 16.25 -26.89 13.85
C TRP A 31 16.68 -25.43 13.90
N GLN A 32 16.28 -24.66 12.90
CA GLN A 32 16.55 -23.23 12.85
C GLN A 32 15.94 -22.56 14.08
N THR A 33 16.74 -21.75 14.78
CA THR A 33 16.25 -20.97 15.89
C THR A 33 15.18 -19.99 15.41
N ARG A 34 14.16 -19.76 16.24
CA ARG A 34 13.13 -18.76 15.98
C ARG A 34 13.78 -17.42 15.62
N ASP A 35 13.41 -16.88 14.48
CA ASP A 35 13.95 -15.62 13.96
C ASP A 35 12.87 -14.53 13.84
N ALA A 36 13.26 -13.37 13.30
CA ALA A 36 12.34 -12.25 13.09
C ALA A 36 11.24 -12.56 12.05
N PHE A 37 11.50 -13.47 11.11
CA PHE A 37 10.48 -13.92 10.15
C PHE A 37 9.38 -14.71 10.87
N ASP A 38 9.77 -15.64 11.74
CA ASP A 38 8.83 -16.41 12.56
C ASP A 38 8.01 -15.52 13.51
N GLU A 39 8.62 -14.47 14.08
CA GLU A 39 7.91 -13.50 14.89
C GLU A 39 6.81 -12.76 14.13
N ILE A 40 7.11 -12.26 12.94
CA ILE A 40 6.12 -11.55 12.10
C ILE A 40 5.06 -12.52 11.62
N ARG A 41 5.45 -13.72 11.17
CA ARG A 41 4.51 -14.74 10.71
C ARG A 41 3.53 -15.14 11.81
N MET A 42 4.01 -15.35 13.04
CA MET A 42 3.16 -15.65 14.19
C MET A 42 2.18 -14.52 14.51
N ARG A 43 2.59 -13.24 14.35
CA ARG A 43 1.67 -12.10 14.51
C ARG A 43 0.62 -12.06 13.42
N MET A 44 1.01 -12.36 12.18
CA MET A 44 0.09 -12.41 11.05
C MET A 44 -0.97 -13.50 11.22
N ASP A 45 -0.54 -14.71 11.60
CA ASP A 45 -1.43 -15.86 11.79
C ASP A 45 -2.34 -15.73 13.03
N LYS A 46 -2.01 -14.83 13.97
CA LYS A 46 -2.84 -14.53 15.17
C LYS A 46 -4.13 -13.78 14.81
N VAL A 47 -4.12 -13.01 13.71
CA VAL A 47 -5.23 -12.13 13.31
C VAL A 47 -5.91 -12.70 12.07
N ASN A 48 -7.18 -13.06 12.23
CA ASN A 48 -8.05 -13.53 11.16
C ASN A 48 -9.30 -12.65 11.07
N ASP A 49 -10.09 -12.82 10.02
CA ASP A 49 -11.37 -12.10 9.79
C ASP A 49 -12.30 -12.17 11.02
N ASP A 50 -12.47 -13.35 11.60
CA ASP A 50 -13.36 -13.56 12.75
C ASP A 50 -12.90 -12.84 14.03
N ASN A 51 -11.59 -12.61 14.17
CA ASN A 51 -10.98 -12.13 15.41
C ASN A 51 -10.56 -10.66 15.35
N CYS A 52 -10.41 -10.09 14.16
CA CYS A 52 -9.82 -8.76 13.98
C CYS A 52 -10.59 -7.65 14.72
N GLN A 53 -11.91 -7.80 14.90
CA GLN A 53 -12.75 -6.86 15.66
C GLN A 53 -12.49 -6.89 17.17
N ILE A 54 -11.96 -7.99 17.71
CA ILE A 54 -11.75 -8.18 19.16
C ILE A 54 -10.30 -7.91 19.57
N GLN A 55 -9.35 -8.13 18.65
CA GLN A 55 -7.92 -7.93 18.91
C GLN A 55 -7.59 -6.50 19.36
N HIS A 56 -6.42 -6.29 19.97
CA HIS A 56 -5.97 -4.93 20.30
C HIS A 56 -5.51 -4.19 19.05
N LEU A 57 -5.57 -2.85 19.07
CA LEU A 57 -5.16 -2.01 17.93
C LEU A 57 -3.69 -2.26 17.54
N GLY A 58 -2.79 -2.41 18.52
CA GLY A 58 -1.38 -2.72 18.26
C GLY A 58 -1.14 -4.05 17.55
N ASP A 59 -2.04 -5.03 17.73
CA ASP A 59 -1.95 -6.35 17.09
C ASP A 59 -2.44 -6.33 15.63
N LEU A 60 -3.20 -5.30 15.23
CA LEU A 60 -3.62 -5.10 13.83
C LEU A 60 -2.53 -4.47 12.95
N TYR A 61 -1.40 -4.10 13.53
CA TYR A 61 -0.30 -3.45 12.84
C TYR A 61 0.99 -4.26 12.95
N LEU A 62 1.70 -4.37 11.83
CA LEU A 62 3.08 -4.83 11.80
C LEU A 62 4.02 -3.63 12.03
N PRO A 63 5.25 -3.88 12.49
CA PRO A 63 6.20 -2.80 12.66
C PRO A 63 6.61 -2.20 11.31
N GLU A 64 6.94 -0.91 11.29
CA GLU A 64 7.31 -0.17 10.07
C GLU A 64 8.54 -0.76 9.35
N ASP A 65 9.46 -1.34 10.12
CA ASP A 65 10.68 -1.98 9.61
C ASP A 65 10.46 -3.34 8.94
N ALA A 66 9.21 -3.85 8.95
CA ALA A 66 8.82 -5.03 8.19
C ALA A 66 8.90 -4.78 6.67
N VAL A 67 8.61 -3.56 6.21
CA VAL A 67 8.79 -3.22 4.79
C VAL A 67 10.12 -2.52 4.62
N SER A 68 11.10 -3.25 4.06
CA SER A 68 12.42 -2.68 3.80
C SER A 68 12.44 -1.89 2.49
N HIS A 69 13.30 -0.88 2.39
CA HIS A 69 13.60 -0.14 1.15
C HIS A 69 12.36 0.39 0.41
N LEU A 70 11.54 1.15 1.12
CA LEU A 70 10.46 1.90 0.51
C LEU A 70 11.02 2.77 -0.62
N PRO A 71 10.44 2.71 -1.83
CA PRO A 71 10.94 3.47 -2.96
C PRO A 71 10.72 4.96 -2.72
N ASP A 72 11.77 5.74 -2.98
CA ASP A 72 11.72 7.19 -3.07
C ASP A 72 11.90 7.59 -4.53
N ILE A 73 11.09 8.56 -4.98
CA ILE A 73 11.15 9.10 -6.34
C ILE A 73 12.50 9.77 -6.64
N LYS A 74 13.19 10.28 -5.60
CA LYS A 74 14.52 10.88 -5.71
C LYS A 74 15.58 9.88 -6.17
N ASP A 75 15.42 8.60 -5.82
CA ASP A 75 16.43 7.57 -6.03
C ASP A 75 16.29 6.83 -7.36
N ILE A 76 15.17 6.99 -8.09
CA ILE A 76 14.86 6.24 -9.31
C ILE A 76 15.91 6.42 -10.41
N ASN A 77 16.47 7.64 -10.53
CA ASN A 77 17.47 7.96 -11.56
C ASN A 77 18.92 7.72 -11.10
N ILE A 78 19.13 7.42 -9.82
CA ILE A 78 20.47 7.29 -9.22
C ILE A 78 20.81 5.82 -9.00
N ASN A 79 19.85 5.04 -8.49
CA ASN A 79 20.04 3.64 -8.12
C ASN A 79 19.27 2.71 -9.07
N PRO A 80 19.84 1.55 -9.45
CA PRO A 80 19.11 0.56 -10.23
C PRO A 80 17.90 0.05 -9.44
N VAL A 81 16.75 -0.04 -10.10
CA VAL A 81 15.54 -0.61 -9.51
C VAL A 81 15.67 -2.14 -9.53
N PHE A 82 15.82 -2.73 -8.36
CA PHE A 82 15.87 -4.19 -8.23
C PHE A 82 14.51 -4.83 -8.56
N PRO A 83 14.49 -6.03 -9.18
CA PRO A 83 13.25 -6.74 -9.51
C PRO A 83 12.29 -6.88 -8.33
N ASN A 84 12.83 -7.15 -7.13
CA ASN A 84 12.06 -7.30 -5.90
C ASN A 84 11.36 -6.01 -5.41
N ARG A 85 11.72 -4.85 -5.97
CA ARG A 85 11.15 -3.54 -5.61
C ARG A 85 10.21 -2.98 -6.67
N THR A 86 10.08 -3.66 -7.80
CA THR A 86 9.26 -3.19 -8.92
C THR A 86 7.79 -3.05 -8.52
N ALA A 87 7.26 -3.96 -7.70
CA ALA A 87 5.87 -3.91 -7.23
C ALA A 87 5.59 -2.72 -6.30
N LEU A 88 6.47 -2.45 -5.33
CA LEU A 88 6.35 -1.29 -4.43
C LEU A 88 6.50 0.03 -5.21
N LEU A 89 7.44 0.08 -6.17
CA LEU A 89 7.60 1.25 -7.03
C LEU A 89 6.36 1.48 -7.90
N HIS A 90 5.77 0.41 -8.42
CA HIS A 90 4.52 0.50 -9.17
C HIS A 90 3.38 1.03 -8.29
N LEU A 91 3.29 0.58 -7.03
CA LEU A 91 2.29 1.06 -6.08
C LEU A 91 2.46 2.55 -5.79
N HIS A 92 3.70 2.98 -5.53
CA HIS A 92 4.08 4.38 -5.35
C HIS A 92 3.64 5.24 -6.54
N ASN A 93 4.02 4.83 -7.75
CA ASN A 93 3.74 5.59 -8.96
C ASN A 93 2.24 5.67 -9.25
N MET A 94 1.47 4.62 -8.96
CA MET A 94 0.02 4.67 -9.12
C MET A 94 -0.64 5.61 -8.13
N ALA A 95 -0.21 5.62 -6.87
CA ALA A 95 -0.75 6.55 -5.86
C ALA A 95 -0.48 8.02 -6.23
N LEU A 96 0.74 8.31 -6.69
CA LEU A 96 1.14 9.65 -7.13
C LEU A 96 0.41 10.07 -8.42
N SER A 97 0.41 9.21 -9.45
CA SER A 97 -0.22 9.49 -10.74
C SER A 97 -1.71 9.76 -10.56
N ARG A 98 -2.39 8.94 -9.75
CA ARG A 98 -3.80 9.12 -9.44
C ARG A 98 -4.04 10.46 -8.76
N SER A 99 -3.24 10.82 -7.77
CA SER A 99 -3.37 12.12 -7.08
C SER A 99 -3.12 13.31 -8.00
N PHE A 100 -2.12 13.22 -8.87
CA PHE A 100 -1.81 14.22 -9.89
C PHE A 100 -2.98 14.41 -10.86
N PHE A 101 -3.49 13.33 -11.46
CA PHE A 101 -4.58 13.42 -12.44
C PHE A 101 -5.88 13.89 -11.81
N TRP A 102 -6.20 13.48 -10.58
CA TRP A 102 -7.40 13.99 -9.90
C TRP A 102 -7.29 15.47 -9.55
N SER A 103 -6.13 15.92 -9.10
CA SER A 103 -5.89 17.36 -8.85
C SER A 103 -6.05 18.17 -10.13
N TYR A 104 -5.53 17.65 -11.24
CA TYR A 104 -5.71 18.23 -12.57
C TYR A 104 -7.18 18.24 -13.01
N ILE A 105 -7.89 17.11 -12.95
CA ILE A 105 -9.28 16.99 -13.40
C ILE A 105 -10.18 17.94 -12.62
N LEU A 106 -10.01 18.00 -11.30
CA LEU A 106 -10.80 18.87 -10.44
C LEU A 106 -10.57 20.35 -10.82
N GLN A 107 -9.33 20.80 -10.95
CA GLN A 107 -9.04 22.22 -11.19
C GLN A 107 -9.25 22.64 -12.64
N SER A 108 -8.94 21.79 -13.63
CA SER A 108 -9.11 22.08 -15.06
C SER A 108 -10.56 22.21 -15.48
N ARG A 109 -11.48 21.56 -14.76
CA ARG A 109 -12.92 21.68 -15.01
C ARG A 109 -13.54 22.84 -14.24
N PHE A 110 -12.81 23.43 -13.31
CA PHE A 110 -13.20 24.64 -12.57
C PHE A 110 -12.90 25.92 -13.39
N ILE A 111 -13.44 26.03 -14.61
CA ILE A 111 -13.29 27.20 -15.48
C ILE A 111 -14.44 28.19 -15.23
N ARG A 112 -14.12 29.49 -15.07
CA ARG A 112 -15.10 30.58 -14.88
C ARG A 112 -14.89 31.73 -15.89
N PRO A 113 -15.95 32.22 -16.58
CA PRO A 113 -17.35 31.79 -16.50
C PRO A 113 -17.51 30.35 -16.99
N ALA A 114 -18.53 29.62 -16.50
CA ALA A 114 -18.81 28.27 -16.96
C ALA A 114 -19.25 28.35 -18.43
N ILE A 115 -18.29 28.29 -19.35
CA ILE A 115 -18.52 28.30 -20.79
C ILE A 115 -18.93 26.86 -21.14
N ASN A 116 -20.18 26.68 -21.55
CA ASN A 116 -20.78 25.40 -21.98
C ASN A 116 -20.54 24.23 -21.02
N ASP A 117 -21.50 23.93 -20.13
CA ASP A 117 -21.73 22.59 -19.54
C ASP A 117 -20.50 21.67 -19.42
N THR A 118 -19.39 22.18 -18.87
CA THR A 118 -18.23 21.36 -18.58
C THR A 118 -18.59 20.55 -17.36
N TYR A 119 -19.22 19.40 -17.60
CA TYR A 119 -19.56 18.45 -16.56
C TYR A 119 -18.25 17.93 -15.96
N ASP A 120 -17.98 18.36 -14.75
CA ASP A 120 -17.04 17.69 -13.86
C ASP A 120 -17.40 16.21 -13.69
N PRO A 121 -16.46 15.36 -13.24
CA PRO A 121 -16.70 13.94 -13.09
C PRO A 121 -17.88 13.65 -12.13
N GLY A 122 -18.87 12.90 -12.63
CA GLY A 122 -19.95 12.36 -11.81
C GLY A 122 -19.43 11.35 -10.78
N MET A 123 -20.20 11.06 -9.72
CA MET A 123 -19.79 10.13 -8.65
C MET A 123 -19.45 8.73 -9.19
N MET A 124 -20.18 8.28 -10.22
CA MET A 124 -19.91 7.00 -10.90
C MET A 124 -18.49 6.93 -11.49
N TYR A 125 -17.96 8.05 -11.98
CA TYR A 125 -16.61 8.09 -12.54
C TYR A 125 -15.55 7.76 -11.48
N TYR A 126 -15.75 8.16 -10.23
CA TYR A 126 -14.84 7.79 -9.14
C TYR A 126 -14.84 6.28 -8.89
N PHE A 127 -16.01 5.63 -8.85
CA PHE A 127 -16.09 4.16 -8.71
C PHE A 127 -15.47 3.42 -9.89
N LEU A 128 -15.78 3.85 -11.12
CA LEU A 128 -15.19 3.23 -12.32
C LEU A 128 -13.67 3.43 -12.36
N SER A 129 -13.16 4.55 -11.85
CA SER A 129 -11.72 4.79 -11.76
C SER A 129 -11.03 3.82 -10.79
N THR A 130 -11.60 3.56 -9.60
CA THR A 130 -10.99 2.64 -8.63
C THR A 130 -11.05 1.20 -9.14
N VAL A 131 -12.12 0.85 -9.87
CA VAL A 131 -12.23 -0.43 -10.58
C VAL A 131 -11.17 -0.56 -11.66
N ALA A 132 -10.98 0.46 -12.49
CA ALA A 132 -10.00 0.43 -13.58
C ALA A 132 -8.57 0.25 -13.05
N ASP A 133 -8.21 0.87 -11.92
CA ASP A 133 -6.89 0.70 -11.30
C ASP A 133 -6.64 -0.75 -10.87
N VAL A 134 -7.62 -1.37 -10.21
CA VAL A 134 -7.51 -2.75 -9.72
C VAL A 134 -7.57 -3.74 -10.88
N SER A 135 -8.46 -3.54 -11.86
CA SER A 135 -8.62 -4.49 -12.98
C SER A 135 -7.44 -4.47 -13.96
N SER A 136 -6.84 -3.30 -14.19
CA SER A 136 -5.71 -3.16 -15.11
C SER A 136 -4.38 -3.65 -14.54
N ASN A 137 -4.26 -3.75 -13.21
CA ASN A 137 -2.98 -4.05 -12.56
C ASN A 137 -3.02 -5.27 -11.64
N PRO A 138 -2.28 -6.36 -11.92
CA PRO A 138 -2.25 -7.56 -11.08
C PRO A 138 -1.58 -7.38 -9.71
N TYR A 139 -0.73 -6.36 -9.54
CA TYR A 139 0.04 -6.13 -8.30
C TYR A 139 -0.74 -5.33 -7.25
N ILE A 140 -1.78 -4.59 -7.65
CA ILE A 140 -2.53 -3.67 -6.78
C ILE A 140 -3.81 -4.33 -6.28
N ASN A 141 -3.91 -4.58 -4.99
CA ASN A 141 -5.05 -5.29 -4.43
C ASN A 141 -6.24 -4.37 -4.16
N ALA A 142 -6.00 -3.09 -3.85
CA ALA A 142 -7.06 -2.13 -3.66
C ALA A 142 -6.67 -0.72 -4.13
N SER A 143 -7.68 0.03 -4.58
CA SER A 143 -7.60 1.44 -4.96
C SER A 143 -8.74 2.18 -4.27
N ALA A 144 -8.43 3.33 -3.69
CA ALA A 144 -9.42 4.18 -3.05
C ALA A 144 -9.12 5.66 -3.23
N ILE A 145 -10.17 6.47 -3.20
CA ILE A 145 -10.06 7.90 -2.91
C ILE A 145 -10.91 8.18 -1.69
N TYR A 146 -10.31 8.81 -0.69
CA TYR A 146 -11.00 9.22 0.52
C TYR A 146 -11.06 10.73 0.56
N PHE A 147 -12.28 11.27 0.59
CA PHE A 147 -12.48 12.70 0.73
C PHE A 147 -12.43 13.11 2.21
N SER A 148 -11.99 14.33 2.47
CA SER A 148 -12.04 14.89 3.81
C SER A 148 -13.50 15.07 4.27
N SER A 149 -13.74 15.26 5.56
CA SER A 149 -15.05 15.66 6.06
C SER A 149 -15.34 17.14 5.81
N ASN A 150 -16.61 17.52 5.69
CA ASN A 150 -17.08 18.92 5.71
C ASN A 150 -16.58 19.83 4.58
N MET A 151 -16.23 19.30 3.41
CA MET A 151 -15.89 20.14 2.26
C MET A 151 -16.71 19.76 1.02
N SER A 152 -16.75 20.66 0.04
CA SER A 152 -17.56 20.55 -1.18
C SER A 152 -16.65 20.21 -2.36
N TYR A 153 -16.50 18.91 -2.63
CA TYR A 153 -15.61 18.40 -3.68
C TYR A 153 -16.32 18.19 -5.01
N SER A 154 -17.66 18.05 -4.94
CA SER A 154 -18.50 17.77 -6.10
C SER A 154 -19.20 19.05 -6.58
N PRO A 155 -19.28 19.26 -7.89
CA PRO A 155 -20.01 20.33 -8.54
C PRO A 155 -21.45 19.96 -8.89
N SER A 156 -21.85 18.68 -8.76
CA SER A 156 -23.27 18.32 -8.72
C SER A 156 -23.93 18.87 -7.45
N TYR A 157 -23.11 19.19 -6.45
CA TYR A 157 -23.53 19.87 -5.24
C TYR A 157 -23.39 21.39 -5.38
N ARG A 158 -24.17 22.00 -6.30
CA ARG A 158 -24.25 23.47 -6.50
C ARG A 158 -24.96 24.22 -5.35
N GLY A 159 -24.99 23.61 -4.17
CA GLY A 159 -25.63 24.19 -2.99
C GLY A 159 -24.84 25.39 -2.48
N PHE A 160 -25.56 26.38 -1.94
CA PHE A 160 -25.04 27.49 -1.13
C PHE A 160 -23.89 27.01 -0.22
N PHE A 161 -22.87 27.85 0.00
CA PHE A 161 -21.64 27.58 0.79
C PHE A 161 -21.83 26.91 2.16
N ASN A 162 -23.06 26.89 2.68
CA ASN A 162 -23.44 26.32 3.97
C ASN A 162 -23.87 24.84 3.89
N LYS A 163 -23.78 24.20 2.73
CA LYS A 163 -24.08 22.77 2.59
C LYS A 163 -22.78 21.98 2.41
N THR A 164 -22.48 21.10 3.35
CA THR A 164 -21.36 20.16 3.25
C THR A 164 -21.79 18.91 2.50
N PHE A 165 -20.88 18.36 1.69
CA PHE A 165 -21.12 17.09 1.03
C PHE A 165 -21.16 15.95 2.08
N PRO A 166 -22.06 14.96 1.96
CA PRO A 166 -21.95 13.74 2.76
C PRO A 166 -20.59 13.07 2.50
N ARG A 167 -20.12 12.30 3.47
CA ARG A 167 -18.84 11.59 3.35
C ARG A 167 -18.90 10.67 2.14
N PHE A 168 -17.81 10.63 1.38
CA PHE A 168 -17.70 9.83 0.17
C PHE A 168 -16.29 9.28 0.07
N ALA A 169 -16.19 7.98 -0.12
CA ALA A 169 -14.93 7.28 -0.19
C ALA A 169 -15.09 6.00 -1.02
N PRO A 170 -15.08 6.11 -2.36
CA PRO A 170 -15.08 4.94 -3.22
C PRO A 170 -13.79 4.15 -3.01
N ARG A 171 -13.94 2.88 -2.63
CA ARG A 171 -12.86 1.90 -2.56
C ARG A 171 -13.25 0.67 -3.34
N THR A 172 -12.31 0.21 -4.17
CA THR A 172 -12.37 -1.11 -4.80
C THR A 172 -11.27 -1.97 -4.21
N PHE A 173 -11.59 -3.21 -3.86
CA PHE A 173 -10.62 -4.21 -3.45
C PHE A 173 -10.87 -5.53 -4.18
N ARG A 174 -9.81 -6.30 -4.39
CA ARG A 174 -9.92 -7.65 -4.95
C ARG A 174 -10.60 -8.57 -3.94
N ALA A 175 -11.72 -9.14 -4.35
CA ALA A 175 -12.36 -10.22 -3.63
C ALA A 175 -11.74 -11.53 -4.08
N ASP A 176 -11.85 -12.56 -3.24
CA ASP A 176 -11.42 -13.90 -3.61
C ASP A 176 -12.63 -14.72 -4.09
N ASP A 177 -12.48 -15.44 -5.20
CA ASP A 177 -13.54 -16.21 -5.85
C ASP A 177 -13.37 -17.72 -5.69
N PHE A 178 -12.54 -18.16 -4.74
CA PHE A 178 -12.31 -19.59 -4.47
C PHE A 178 -13.57 -20.41 -4.16
N ASN A 179 -14.65 -19.76 -3.70
CA ASN A 179 -15.93 -20.38 -3.37
C ASN A 179 -16.94 -20.41 -4.53
N ASP A 180 -16.55 -19.97 -5.73
CA ASP A 180 -17.43 -20.03 -6.91
C ASP A 180 -17.61 -21.49 -7.36
N PRO A 181 -18.85 -22.02 -7.47
CA PRO A 181 -19.11 -23.40 -7.91
C PRO A 181 -18.53 -23.76 -9.29
N ILE A 182 -18.25 -22.78 -10.15
CA ILE A 182 -17.63 -23.00 -11.47
C ILE A 182 -16.10 -23.10 -11.39
N HIS A 183 -15.48 -22.73 -10.27
CA HIS A 183 -14.04 -22.77 -10.08
C HIS A 183 -13.57 -24.05 -9.38
N LEU A 184 -13.35 -25.11 -10.17
CA LEU A 184 -12.96 -26.45 -9.69
C LEU A 184 -11.65 -26.46 -8.88
N GLU A 185 -10.70 -25.60 -9.24
CA GLU A 185 -9.38 -25.57 -8.59
C GLU A 185 -9.40 -24.87 -7.23
N ARG A 186 -10.45 -24.10 -6.92
CA ARG A 186 -10.58 -23.29 -5.68
C ARG A 186 -9.36 -22.40 -5.40
N ILE A 187 -8.70 -21.97 -6.46
CA ILE A 187 -7.60 -20.99 -6.41
C ILE A 187 -8.19 -19.57 -6.53
N SER A 188 -7.45 -18.54 -6.13
CA SER A 188 -7.86 -17.16 -6.39
C SER A 188 -7.60 -16.79 -7.84
N THR A 189 -8.64 -16.48 -8.63
CA THR A 189 -8.45 -16.01 -10.03
C THR A 189 -8.11 -14.53 -10.10
N ARG A 190 -8.28 -13.78 -9.00
CA ARG A 190 -8.04 -12.32 -8.88
C ARG A 190 -8.87 -11.45 -9.85
N ASN A 191 -9.89 -12.04 -10.48
CA ASN A 191 -10.75 -11.36 -11.45
C ASN A 191 -11.97 -10.72 -10.80
N THR A 192 -12.33 -11.15 -9.59
CA THR A 192 -13.42 -10.58 -8.83
C THR A 192 -12.94 -9.43 -7.95
N PHE A 193 -13.72 -8.36 -7.94
CA PHE A 193 -13.48 -7.21 -7.11
C PHE A 193 -14.80 -6.67 -6.59
N THR A 194 -14.76 -6.13 -5.39
CA THR A 194 -15.89 -5.54 -4.69
C THR A 194 -15.65 -4.04 -4.57
N VAL A 195 -16.70 -3.29 -4.85
CA VAL A 195 -16.67 -1.82 -4.86
C VAL A 195 -17.67 -1.33 -3.83
N GLN A 196 -17.21 -0.50 -2.90
CA GLN A 196 -18.05 0.03 -1.82
C GLN A 196 -17.71 1.50 -1.57
N ASP A 197 -18.72 2.27 -1.17
CA ASP A 197 -18.52 3.61 -0.63
C ASP A 197 -18.33 3.52 0.89
N LEU A 198 -17.12 3.80 1.35
CA LEU A 198 -16.80 3.79 2.77
C LEU A 198 -17.28 5.05 3.50
N GLY A 199 -17.71 6.07 2.75
CA GLY A 199 -18.40 7.23 3.31
C GLY A 199 -19.88 6.97 3.61
N ALA A 200 -20.46 5.95 2.99
CA ALA A 200 -21.85 5.56 3.18
C ALA A 200 -22.00 4.56 4.33
N PHE A 201 -22.02 5.07 5.57
CA PHE A 201 -22.27 4.27 6.77
C PHE A 201 -23.47 4.82 7.56
N PRO A 202 -24.17 3.97 8.33
CA PRO A 202 -25.27 4.42 9.17
C PRO A 202 -24.74 5.27 10.33
N THR A 203 -25.46 6.33 10.69
CA THR A 203 -25.09 7.26 11.78
C THR A 203 -24.91 6.60 13.14
N THR A 204 -25.40 5.37 13.32
CA THR A 204 -25.27 4.57 14.53
C THR A 204 -23.90 3.89 14.66
N ARG A 205 -23.12 3.74 13.58
CA ARG A 205 -21.85 3.00 13.56
C ARG A 205 -20.65 3.93 13.37
N LEU A 206 -20.25 4.57 14.48
CA LEU A 206 -19.06 5.44 14.53
C LEU A 206 -17.75 4.72 14.18
N SER A 207 -17.67 3.41 14.39
CA SER A 207 -16.49 2.60 14.07
C SER A 207 -16.18 2.53 12.57
N ASP A 208 -17.18 2.77 11.72
CA ASP A 208 -17.02 2.75 10.26
C ASP A 208 -16.54 4.10 9.71
N ASP A 209 -16.52 5.14 10.55
CA ASP A 209 -16.12 6.48 10.18
C ASP A 209 -14.59 6.64 10.11
N TYR A 210 -14.05 6.51 8.90
CA TYR A 210 -12.62 6.60 8.59
C TYR A 210 -11.93 7.92 8.98
N THR A 211 -12.68 8.98 9.29
CA THR A 211 -12.09 10.25 9.75
C THR A 211 -11.82 10.29 11.25
N THR A 212 -12.47 9.40 12.02
CA THR A 212 -12.41 9.39 13.47
C THR A 212 -11.38 8.40 13.99
N ASP A 213 -11.00 8.56 15.25
CA ASP A 213 -10.08 7.65 15.94
C ASP A 213 -10.70 6.29 16.26
N PHE A 214 -12.03 6.19 16.21
CA PHE A 214 -12.75 4.93 16.38
C PHE A 214 -12.54 3.99 15.21
N TYR A 215 -12.19 4.54 14.04
CA TYR A 215 -11.81 3.75 12.89
C TYR A 215 -10.39 3.23 13.06
N ARG A 216 -10.30 1.94 13.35
CA ARG A 216 -9.10 1.28 13.87
C ARG A 216 -7.90 1.30 12.92
N ILE A 217 -8.16 1.46 11.62
CA ILE A 217 -7.17 1.42 10.53
C ILE A 217 -7.09 2.78 9.79
N ASN A 218 -7.18 3.91 10.51
CA ASN A 218 -7.23 5.26 9.94
C ASN A 218 -5.86 5.90 9.64
N GLU A 219 -4.75 5.18 9.80
CA GLU A 219 -3.42 5.79 9.71
C GLU A 219 -3.16 6.44 8.34
N TRP A 220 -3.61 5.81 7.25
CA TRP A 220 -3.47 6.37 5.90
C TRP A 220 -4.18 7.72 5.75
N TYR A 221 -5.34 7.93 6.40
CA TYR A 221 -6.10 9.17 6.33
C TYR A 221 -5.30 10.32 6.96
N LYS A 222 -4.78 10.05 8.16
CA LYS A 222 -4.04 11.01 8.97
C LYS A 222 -2.67 11.43 8.41
N LYS A 223 -2.15 10.71 7.40
CA LYS A 223 -0.87 11.09 6.76
C LYS A 223 -0.96 12.44 6.04
N TRP A 224 -2.13 12.80 5.52
CA TRP A 224 -2.33 14.04 4.76
C TRP A 224 -3.58 14.83 5.15
N LEU A 225 -4.60 14.18 5.73
CA LEU A 225 -5.86 14.82 6.12
C LEU A 225 -6.07 14.78 7.64
N PRO A 226 -6.70 15.82 8.24
CA PRO A 226 -7.05 17.10 7.61
C PRO A 226 -5.81 17.88 7.18
N ASP A 227 -5.96 18.71 6.14
CA ASP A 227 -4.87 19.53 5.59
C ASP A 227 -4.51 20.67 6.55
N ASN A 228 -3.70 20.37 7.56
CA ASN A 228 -3.19 21.36 8.49
C ASN A 228 -1.81 21.83 8.03
N VAL A 229 -1.70 23.11 7.66
CA VAL A 229 -0.48 23.69 7.10
C VAL A 229 0.12 24.65 8.11
N ASP A 230 1.38 24.43 8.51
CA ASP A 230 2.10 25.31 9.46
C ASP A 230 2.33 26.73 8.92
N LYS A 231 2.39 26.86 7.59
CA LYS A 231 2.63 28.12 6.87
C LYS A 231 1.34 28.64 6.22
N ARG A 232 1.32 28.70 4.88
CA ARG A 232 0.19 29.16 4.08
C ARG A 232 -0.18 28.07 3.09
N HIS A 233 -1.47 27.95 2.80
CA HIS A 233 -1.98 27.04 1.78
C HIS A 233 -1.39 27.33 0.39
N ASP A 234 -1.12 28.61 0.08
CA ASP A 234 -0.56 29.06 -1.21
C ASP A 234 0.83 28.50 -1.55
N THR A 235 1.56 27.92 -0.59
CA THR A 235 2.90 27.36 -0.84
C THR A 235 2.87 25.93 -1.41
N LYS A 236 1.69 25.38 -1.70
CA LYS A 236 1.57 24.04 -2.30
C LYS A 236 2.11 24.02 -3.72
N THR A 237 2.75 22.92 -4.10
CA THR A 237 3.37 22.71 -5.41
C THR A 237 2.38 22.95 -6.54
N THR A 238 2.81 23.73 -7.54
CA THR A 238 2.08 23.97 -8.77
C THR A 238 2.70 23.17 -9.91
N TYR A 239 1.86 22.49 -10.69
CA TYR A 239 2.23 21.83 -11.93
C TYR A 239 1.74 22.66 -13.11
N GLN A 240 2.55 22.70 -14.15
CA GLN A 240 2.17 23.23 -15.46
C GLN A 240 2.16 22.07 -16.45
N ILE A 241 1.04 21.92 -17.16
CA ILE A 241 0.92 20.97 -18.25
C ILE A 241 0.69 21.70 -19.57
N GLU A 242 1.18 21.10 -20.64
CA GLU A 242 1.00 21.58 -22.00
C GLU A 242 0.29 20.49 -22.81
N ILE A 243 -0.93 20.78 -23.24
CA ILE A 243 -1.78 19.87 -24.00
C ILE A 243 -1.73 20.29 -25.46
N ARG A 244 -1.22 19.39 -26.31
CA ARG A 244 -1.29 19.55 -27.76
C ARG A 244 -2.46 18.75 -28.29
N TYR A 245 -3.48 19.45 -28.78
CA TYR A 245 -4.65 18.84 -29.40
C TYR A 245 -4.34 18.36 -30.82
N ALA A 246 -5.09 17.37 -31.31
CA ALA A 246 -4.93 16.81 -32.65
C ALA A 246 -5.15 17.85 -33.78
N ASN A 247 -5.85 18.95 -33.49
CA ASN A 247 -6.05 20.10 -34.38
C ASN A 247 -4.84 21.08 -34.38
N ASN A 248 -3.70 20.72 -33.76
CA ASN A 248 -2.52 21.56 -33.56
C ASN A 248 -2.72 22.82 -32.69
N THR A 249 -3.78 22.90 -31.88
CA THR A 249 -3.86 23.92 -30.84
C THR A 249 -3.13 23.47 -29.58
N ASN A 250 -2.39 24.38 -28.96
CA ASN A 250 -1.71 24.14 -27.68
C ASN A 250 -2.48 24.87 -26.57
N GLU A 251 -2.73 24.17 -25.47
CA GLU A 251 -3.29 24.74 -24.25
C GLU A 251 -2.33 24.51 -23.09
N THR A 252 -2.09 25.55 -22.31
CA THR A 252 -1.26 25.46 -21.10
C THR A 252 -2.15 25.63 -19.88
N PHE A 253 -2.10 24.67 -18.96
CA PHE A 253 -2.89 24.72 -17.73
C PHE A 253 -1.98 24.60 -16.51
N THR A 254 -2.21 25.47 -15.52
CA THR A 254 -1.48 25.48 -14.26
C THR A 254 -2.43 25.11 -13.13
N PHE A 255 -2.00 24.22 -12.25
CA PHE A 255 -2.82 23.72 -11.15
C PHE A 255 -1.98 23.29 -9.95
N HIS A 256 -2.58 23.26 -8.78
CA HIS A 256 -1.94 22.74 -7.57
C HIS A 256 -2.06 21.22 -7.53
N GLY A 257 -1.02 20.51 -7.10
CA GLY A 257 -1.04 19.05 -7.05
C GLY A 257 -0.48 18.46 -5.76
N PRO A 258 -0.17 17.16 -5.76
CA PRO A 258 0.60 16.55 -4.68
C PRO A 258 1.99 17.20 -4.54
N PRO A 259 2.69 17.00 -3.42
CA PRO A 259 4.03 17.56 -3.22
C PRO A 259 5.01 17.18 -4.33
N GLY A 260 5.94 18.09 -4.63
CA GLY A 260 7.04 17.84 -5.55
C GLY A 260 7.93 16.67 -5.11
N ALA A 261 8.65 16.10 -6.07
CA ALA A 261 9.63 15.04 -5.80
C ALA A 261 10.77 15.52 -4.90
N ASP A 262 11.11 16.81 -4.92
CA ASP A 262 12.15 17.47 -4.15
C ASP A 262 11.71 17.83 -2.72
N GLU A 263 10.41 17.99 -2.47
CA GLU A 263 9.85 18.39 -1.19
C GLU A 263 10.05 17.33 -0.09
N TYR A 264 9.97 17.78 1.17
CA TYR A 264 10.02 16.90 2.34
C TYR A 264 8.87 17.25 3.30
N PRO A 265 7.97 16.30 3.63
CA PRO A 265 7.96 14.90 3.15
C PRO A 265 7.63 14.80 1.65
N GLY A 266 8.12 13.74 1.00
CA GLY A 266 7.91 13.51 -0.44
C GLY A 266 6.43 13.30 -0.83
N PRO A 267 6.14 13.11 -2.14
CA PRO A 267 4.78 13.07 -2.70
C PRO A 267 3.89 11.95 -2.14
N VAL A 268 4.52 10.86 -1.68
CA VAL A 268 3.85 9.65 -1.23
C VAL A 268 4.34 9.34 0.18
N LYS A 269 3.39 9.10 1.08
CA LYS A 269 3.63 8.58 2.42
C LYS A 269 3.21 7.12 2.47
N TRP A 270 4.05 6.31 3.07
CA TRP A 270 3.77 4.90 3.33
C TRP A 270 3.09 4.73 4.69
N THR A 271 2.18 3.77 4.79
CA THR A 271 1.71 3.28 6.09
C THR A 271 2.51 2.06 6.51
N ARG A 272 2.60 1.83 7.82
CA ARG A 272 3.00 0.51 8.31
C ARG A 272 2.00 -0.55 7.84
N PRO A 273 2.41 -1.81 7.66
CA PRO A 273 1.49 -2.86 7.25
C PRO A 273 0.40 -3.05 8.31
N TYR A 274 -0.83 -3.25 7.86
CA TYR A 274 -1.97 -3.39 8.75
C TYR A 274 -2.96 -4.44 8.22
N PHE A 275 -3.77 -5.00 9.12
CA PHE A 275 -4.82 -5.95 8.76
C PHE A 275 -6.13 -5.23 8.44
N ASP A 276 -6.62 -5.37 7.22
CA ASP A 276 -7.86 -4.71 6.76
C ASP A 276 -9.11 -5.53 7.12
N CYS A 277 -9.57 -5.30 8.35
CA CYS A 277 -10.66 -6.04 8.99
C CYS A 277 -12.05 -5.73 8.39
N GLY A 278 -12.80 -6.78 8.04
CA GLY A 278 -14.18 -6.71 7.53
C GLY A 278 -14.29 -6.30 6.05
N ARG A 279 -13.20 -6.37 5.29
CA ARG A 279 -13.13 -5.94 3.89
C ARG A 279 -12.28 -6.89 3.05
N SER A 280 -11.00 -6.58 2.85
CA SER A 280 -10.09 -7.51 2.16
C SER A 280 -9.61 -8.64 3.06
N ASN A 281 -9.69 -8.49 4.38
CA ASN A 281 -9.34 -9.49 5.40
C ASN A 281 -7.92 -10.05 5.22
N ARG A 282 -7.01 -9.17 4.79
CA ARG A 282 -5.61 -9.47 4.52
C ARG A 282 -4.70 -8.43 5.16
N TRP A 283 -3.46 -8.82 5.35
CA TRP A 283 -2.38 -7.92 5.68
C TRP A 283 -2.01 -7.12 4.44
N ILE A 284 -2.06 -5.80 4.53
CA ILE A 284 -1.83 -4.89 3.40
C ILE A 284 -0.88 -3.76 3.77
N VAL A 285 -0.25 -3.19 2.75
CA VAL A 285 0.58 -1.99 2.83
C VAL A 285 0.01 -0.94 1.89
N ALA A 286 -0.10 0.29 2.37
CA ALA A 286 -0.69 1.38 1.61
C ALA A 286 0.34 2.47 1.26
N ALA A 287 0.28 2.93 0.01
CA ALA A 287 0.91 4.14 -0.48
C ALA A 287 -0.16 5.24 -0.59
N VAL A 288 0.09 6.39 0.05
CA VAL A 288 -0.88 7.47 0.19
C VAL A 288 -0.34 8.76 -0.39
N SER A 289 -1.09 9.40 -1.28
CA SER A 289 -0.75 10.69 -1.85
C SER A 289 -1.97 11.64 -1.83
N PRO A 290 -1.79 12.95 -1.60
CA PRO A 290 -2.89 13.88 -1.44
C PRO A 290 -3.38 14.43 -2.78
N VAL A 291 -4.69 14.62 -2.89
CA VAL A 291 -5.35 15.30 -4.01
C VAL A 291 -5.56 16.75 -3.62
N ALA A 292 -5.04 17.67 -4.42
CA ALA A 292 -5.17 19.10 -4.21
C ALA A 292 -6.32 19.67 -5.04
N ASP A 293 -7.05 20.60 -4.45
CA ASP A 293 -8.13 21.33 -5.10
C ASP A 293 -8.29 22.73 -4.50
N ILE A 294 -9.03 23.59 -5.19
CA ILE A 294 -9.36 24.94 -4.74
C ILE A 294 -10.63 24.87 -3.88
N TYR A 295 -10.55 25.37 -2.65
CA TYR A 295 -11.68 25.40 -1.72
C TYR A 295 -11.79 26.78 -1.05
N PRO A 296 -13.00 27.29 -0.75
CA PRO A 296 -14.32 26.77 -1.14
C PRO A 296 -14.62 26.90 -2.63
N ARG A 297 -15.27 25.89 -3.22
CA ARG A 297 -15.71 25.90 -4.62
C ARG A 297 -16.97 26.74 -4.82
N HIS A 298 -17.18 27.17 -6.07
CA HIS A 298 -18.41 27.82 -6.55
C HIS A 298 -18.83 29.07 -5.76
N THR A 299 -17.87 29.75 -5.13
CA THR A 299 -18.12 31.05 -4.52
C THR A 299 -18.02 32.14 -5.58
N GLY A 300 -18.73 33.25 -5.39
CA GLY A 300 -18.50 34.45 -6.21
C GLY A 300 -17.23 35.22 -5.80
N PHE A 301 -16.58 34.79 -4.72
CA PHE A 301 -15.55 35.55 -4.02
C PHE A 301 -14.18 34.88 -4.20
N ARG A 302 -13.40 35.34 -5.18
CA ARG A 302 -12.08 34.76 -5.48
C ARG A 302 -11.05 34.88 -4.35
N HIS A 303 -11.22 35.85 -3.46
CA HIS A 303 -10.24 36.17 -2.41
C HIS A 303 -10.33 35.26 -1.17
N ILE A 304 -11.35 34.40 -1.09
CA ILE A 304 -11.49 33.41 -0.01
C ILE A 304 -11.09 32.00 -0.44
N GLU A 305 -10.80 31.81 -1.73
CA GLU A 305 -10.44 30.52 -2.30
C GLU A 305 -8.95 30.28 -2.12
N TYR A 306 -8.58 29.11 -1.59
CA TYR A 306 -7.19 28.72 -1.39
C TYR A 306 -7.00 27.23 -1.74
N PRO A 307 -5.79 26.83 -2.15
CA PRO A 307 -5.50 25.44 -2.48
C PRO A 307 -5.40 24.60 -1.21
N THR A 308 -6.19 23.54 -1.12
CA THR A 308 -6.25 22.63 0.03
C THR A 308 -6.19 21.18 -0.44
N TYR A 309 -5.65 20.29 0.39
CA TYR A 309 -5.82 18.87 0.15
C TYR A 309 -7.25 18.47 0.53
N THR A 310 -8.01 18.05 -0.46
CA THR A 310 -9.44 17.73 -0.33
C THR A 310 -9.69 16.23 -0.21
N ALA A 311 -8.80 15.43 -0.77
CA ALA A 311 -8.88 13.98 -0.74
C ALA A 311 -7.49 13.36 -0.66
N VAL A 312 -7.45 12.06 -0.40
CA VAL A 312 -6.23 11.24 -0.49
C VAL A 312 -6.48 10.06 -1.40
N SER A 313 -5.54 9.81 -2.30
CA SER A 313 -5.47 8.58 -3.07
C SER A 313 -4.71 7.55 -2.25
N VAL A 314 -5.32 6.38 -2.04
CA VAL A 314 -4.73 5.27 -1.30
C VAL A 314 -4.68 4.07 -2.22
N MET A 315 -3.47 3.58 -2.47
CA MET A 315 -3.23 2.37 -3.25
C MET A 315 -2.63 1.33 -2.33
N GLU A 316 -3.15 0.10 -2.40
CA GLU A 316 -2.79 -0.94 -1.43
C GLU A 316 -2.40 -2.23 -2.13
N MET A 317 -1.44 -2.94 -1.54
CA MET A 317 -1.00 -4.27 -1.97
C MET A 317 -0.98 -5.24 -0.79
N ASP A 318 -1.17 -6.53 -1.07
CA ASP A 318 -1.02 -7.58 -0.07
C ASP A 318 0.43 -7.62 0.44
N PHE A 319 0.59 -7.67 1.77
CA PHE A 319 1.91 -7.76 2.41
C PHE A 319 2.64 -9.05 2.03
N ASP A 320 1.92 -10.17 1.89
CA ASP A 320 2.47 -11.46 1.45
C ASP A 320 3.05 -11.43 0.02
N ARG A 321 2.73 -10.40 -0.77
CA ARG A 321 3.28 -10.23 -2.14
C ARG A 321 4.49 -9.30 -2.18
N ILE A 322 4.84 -8.70 -1.05
CA ILE A 322 6.04 -7.87 -0.97
C ILE A 322 7.22 -8.80 -0.76
N ASP A 323 8.22 -8.67 -1.63
CA ASP A 323 9.46 -9.42 -1.45
C ASP A 323 10.20 -8.94 -0.19
N ILE A 324 10.43 -9.88 0.71
CA ILE A 324 11.16 -9.64 1.94
C ILE A 324 12.66 -9.66 1.65
N ASN A 325 13.37 -8.66 2.16
CA ASN A 325 14.83 -8.63 2.06
C ASN A 325 15.48 -9.39 3.22
N GLN A 326 15.90 -10.62 2.99
CA GLN A 326 16.56 -11.45 4.00
C GLN A 326 18.08 -11.24 4.06
N CYS A 327 18.64 -10.42 3.18
CA CYS A 327 20.07 -10.21 3.08
C CYS A 327 20.64 -9.48 4.30
N PRO A 328 21.91 -9.73 4.68
CA PRO A 328 22.61 -8.94 5.69
C PRO A 328 22.58 -7.45 5.33
N LYS A 329 22.57 -6.62 6.38
CA LYS A 329 22.71 -5.18 6.21
C LYS A 329 24.10 -4.87 5.61
N GLY A 330 24.11 -4.05 4.59
CA GLY A 330 25.32 -3.71 3.83
C GLY A 330 25.23 -2.31 3.25
N LYS A 331 26.24 -1.88 2.47
CA LYS A 331 26.26 -0.52 1.90
C LYS A 331 25.08 -0.23 0.96
N GLY A 332 24.57 -1.24 0.24
CA GLY A 332 23.36 -1.15 -0.59
C GLY A 332 22.04 -1.51 0.12
N ASN A 333 22.12 -1.85 1.42
CA ASN A 333 21.02 -2.34 2.27
C ASN A 333 21.18 -1.75 3.68
N SER A 334 21.24 -0.42 3.78
CA SER A 334 21.45 0.31 5.03
C SER A 334 20.16 0.70 5.74
N GLY A 335 19.01 0.55 5.07
CA GLY A 335 17.70 0.94 5.58
C GLY A 335 17.21 0.07 6.75
N PRO A 336 16.11 0.47 7.40
CA PRO A 336 15.41 -0.39 8.34
C PRO A 336 14.98 -1.66 7.61
N ASN A 337 15.40 -2.80 8.15
CA ASN A 337 15.07 -4.11 7.64
C ASN A 337 15.02 -5.08 8.81
N ARG A 338 13.80 -5.48 9.19
CA ARG A 338 13.54 -6.43 10.27
C ARG A 338 14.00 -7.84 9.91
N PHE A 339 13.97 -8.19 8.64
CA PHE A 339 14.24 -9.53 8.14
C PHE A 339 15.72 -9.77 7.77
N ALA A 340 16.60 -8.82 8.06
CA ALA A 340 18.03 -8.99 7.81
C ALA A 340 18.57 -10.24 8.53
N ASN A 341 19.32 -11.08 7.82
CA ASN A 341 19.87 -12.35 8.31
C ASN A 341 18.83 -13.42 8.71
N SER A 342 17.59 -13.34 8.20
CA SER A 342 16.59 -14.39 8.39
C SER A 342 16.57 -15.44 7.26
N ALA A 343 17.63 -15.50 6.44
CA ALA A 343 17.73 -16.46 5.37
C ALA A 343 17.87 -17.88 5.95
N ARG A 344 17.04 -18.82 5.49
CA ARG A 344 17.07 -20.21 5.97
C ARG A 344 18.25 -21.01 5.40
N CYS A 345 18.85 -20.54 4.32
CA CYS A 345 20.01 -21.17 3.69
C CYS A 345 21.27 -20.92 4.54
N LYS A 346 22.08 -21.97 4.75
CA LYS A 346 23.36 -21.85 5.45
C LYS A 346 24.37 -21.12 4.57
N THR A 347 24.98 -20.05 5.10
CA THR A 347 25.99 -19.24 4.40
C THR A 347 27.18 -20.06 3.90
N ASP A 348 27.53 -21.12 4.64
CA ASP A 348 28.75 -21.90 4.37
C ASP A 348 28.56 -22.90 3.22
N THR A 349 27.31 -23.26 2.90
CA THR A 349 27.00 -24.31 1.91
C THR A 349 26.24 -23.79 0.69
N THR A 350 25.87 -22.50 0.68
CA THR A 350 25.10 -21.91 -0.43
C THR A 350 25.83 -20.70 -0.98
N GLU A 351 26.20 -20.78 -2.26
CA GLU A 351 26.67 -19.64 -3.04
C GLU A 351 25.47 -18.74 -3.38
N VAL A 352 25.48 -17.52 -2.85
CA VAL A 352 24.49 -16.50 -3.19
C VAL A 352 25.03 -15.76 -4.42
N TYR A 353 24.47 -16.05 -5.59
CA TYR A 353 24.68 -15.20 -6.77
C TYR A 353 23.96 -13.88 -6.53
N ILE A 354 24.75 -12.81 -6.39
CA ILE A 354 24.28 -11.42 -6.24
C ILE A 354 23.82 -10.88 -7.58
#